data_AF-A0A6J2ER94-F1
#
_entry.id   AF-A0A6J2ER94-F1
#
_cell.length_a   1.000
_cell.length_b   1.000
_cell.length_c   1.000
_cell.angle_alpha   90.00
_cell.angle_beta   90.00
_cell.angle_gamma   90.00
#
_symmetry.space_group_name_H-M   'P 1'
#
loop_
_entity.id
_entity.type
_entity.pdbx_description
1 polymer ?
#
loop_
_entity_poly.entity_id
_entity_poly.type
_entity_poly.pdbx_seq_one_letter_code
_entity_poly.pdbx_strand_id
1 'polypeptide(L)'
;MALLFSLILAICTGPGLLDAHPSSHPFGSSSSSVRLVGGDHHCEGRVEVQQAGEWGTVCDDGWDKNDAAVVCRELGCGAVKRAISGTVYGPLTQENQKIFFQELKCNGMEESLSQCEREDFFDCTHEEDAGAVCEFPENVRLVDGPKRCQGRVEVKHQGQWGTVCKAGWSFAAAKVVCRQLECGRAILTRKCCNKATQGQGLIWLRKASCSGKEINLQDCPSGVWEKNNCTHDEDVWVECEDPFELQLVGGDSRCAGRLEVLHKGEWGTVCDDGWGEEADQVVCRQLGCGESLSPSAKFRRRFGPGAGHIWLDDVACSGEERSLEQCAHRFWGQHNCKHAEDVAVVCAEE
;
A
#
# COMPACT_ATOMS: atom_id res chain seq x y z
N MET A 1 -59.51 0.73 61.21
CA MET A 1 -60.09 0.55 59.87
C MET A 1 -59.54 -0.77 59.35
N ALA A 2 -60.28 -1.88 59.45
CA ALA A 2 -61.30 -2.33 58.48
C ALA A 2 -60.66 -2.48 57.08
N LEU A 3 -60.70 -3.59 56.35
CA LEU A 3 -61.38 -4.89 56.37
C LEU A 3 -60.64 -5.81 55.36
N LEU A 4 -60.47 -7.09 55.69
CA LEU A 4 -60.78 -8.28 54.87
C LEU A 4 -60.85 -8.13 53.32
N PHE A 5 -60.13 -8.99 52.58
CA PHE A 5 -60.73 -10.13 51.84
C PHE A 5 -59.66 -10.98 51.13
N SER A 6 -59.84 -12.29 51.25
CA SER A 6 -59.05 -13.37 50.67
C SER A 6 -59.33 -13.58 49.17
N LEU A 7 -58.45 -14.39 48.56
CA LEU A 7 -58.77 -15.65 47.86
C LEU A 7 -58.47 -15.70 46.34
N ILE A 8 -57.73 -16.76 45.98
CA ILE A 8 -57.92 -17.73 44.87
C ILE A 8 -56.71 -17.92 43.94
N LEU A 9 -56.21 -19.16 44.00
CA LEU A 9 -55.35 -19.87 43.06
C LEU A 9 -56.01 -20.03 41.67
N ALA A 10 -55.24 -19.90 40.59
CA ALA A 10 -55.58 -20.56 39.33
C ALA A 10 -54.30 -21.17 38.71
N ILE A 11 -54.20 -22.49 38.87
CA ILE A 11 -53.33 -23.37 38.10
C ILE A 11 -54.06 -23.66 36.79
N CYS A 12 -53.43 -23.39 35.65
CA CYS A 12 -53.78 -24.04 34.38
C CYS A 12 -52.57 -24.85 33.89
N THR A 13 -52.72 -26.16 34.02
CA THR A 13 -51.95 -27.20 33.34
C THR A 13 -52.46 -27.39 31.91
N GLY A 14 -51.57 -27.57 30.94
CA GLY A 14 -51.92 -28.14 29.63
C GLY A 14 -50.72 -28.28 28.67
N PRO A 15 -50.68 -29.31 27.79
CA PRO A 15 -49.46 -30.08 27.47
C PRO A 15 -49.07 -30.11 25.98
N GLY A 16 -47.91 -30.73 25.66
CA GLY A 16 -47.50 -31.19 24.31
C GLY A 16 -46.28 -30.44 23.76
N LEU A 17 -45.04 -30.91 23.92
CA LEU A 17 -44.35 -32.01 23.20
C LEU A 17 -44.31 -31.79 21.68
N LEU A 18 -43.11 -31.55 21.13
CA LEU A 18 -42.51 -32.27 19.98
C LEU A 18 -41.09 -31.73 19.69
N ASP A 19 -40.11 -32.59 19.98
CA ASP A 19 -38.85 -32.86 19.29
C ASP A 19 -38.16 -31.74 18.48
N ALA A 20 -37.11 -31.16 19.09
CA ALA A 20 -36.05 -30.49 18.35
C ALA A 20 -34.98 -31.51 17.93
N HIS A 21 -34.85 -31.73 16.62
CA HIS A 21 -33.71 -32.42 16.02
C HIS A 21 -32.39 -31.68 16.34
N PRO A 22 -31.32 -32.38 16.74
CA PRO A 22 -30.00 -31.78 16.85
C PRO A 22 -29.26 -31.96 15.52
N SER A 23 -29.20 -30.90 14.71
CA SER A 23 -28.23 -30.80 13.62
C SER A 23 -27.60 -29.42 13.64
N SER A 24 -26.78 -29.18 14.66
CA SER A 24 -25.70 -28.20 14.59
C SER A 24 -24.38 -28.98 14.66
N HIS A 25 -23.80 -29.20 13.49
CA HIS A 25 -22.36 -29.41 13.42
C HIS A 25 -21.70 -28.21 14.09
N PRO A 26 -20.81 -28.41 15.08
CA PRO A 26 -19.99 -27.32 15.58
C PRO A 26 -19.00 -26.98 14.47
N PHE A 27 -19.31 -25.97 13.67
CA PHE A 27 -18.28 -25.25 12.92
C PHE A 27 -17.35 -24.64 13.96
N GLY A 28 -16.27 -25.37 14.27
CA GLY A 28 -15.10 -24.77 14.87
C GLY A 28 -14.72 -23.58 14.00
N SER A 29 -14.67 -22.41 14.62
CA SER A 29 -14.11 -21.20 14.03
C SER A 29 -12.64 -21.48 13.69
N SER A 30 -12.43 -22.00 12.48
CA SER A 30 -11.17 -21.87 11.78
C SER A 30 -11.10 -20.40 11.38
N SER A 31 -10.36 -19.61 12.15
CA SER A 31 -9.98 -18.26 11.75
C SER A 31 -9.16 -18.38 10.46
N SER A 32 -9.81 -18.35 9.29
CA SER A 32 -9.11 -18.10 8.05
C SER A 32 -8.46 -16.72 8.15
N SER A 33 -7.20 -16.63 7.75
CA SER A 33 -6.47 -15.37 7.69
C SER A 33 -6.24 -15.03 6.23
N VAL A 34 -6.42 -13.77 5.88
CA VAL A 34 -6.11 -13.24 4.54
C VAL A 34 -4.86 -12.37 4.62
N ARG A 35 -4.07 -12.33 3.53
CA ARG A 35 -2.98 -11.37 3.33
C ARG A 35 -2.87 -10.97 1.87
N LEU A 36 -2.27 -9.81 1.63
CA LEU A 36 -1.88 -9.34 0.30
C LEU A 36 -0.37 -9.46 0.13
N VAL A 37 0.07 -10.05 -0.98
CA VAL A 37 1.48 -10.36 -1.24
C VAL A 37 1.91 -9.80 -2.59
N GLY A 38 3.12 -9.25 -2.65
CA GLY A 38 3.78 -8.85 -3.90
C GLY A 38 3.36 -7.49 -4.45
N GLY A 39 2.34 -6.85 -3.88
CA GLY A 39 2.01 -5.45 -4.12
C GLY A 39 2.91 -4.48 -3.37
N ASP A 40 2.75 -3.20 -3.69
CA ASP A 40 3.64 -2.12 -3.23
C ASP A 40 3.46 -1.88 -1.73
N HIS A 41 2.22 -1.71 -1.24
CA HIS A 41 1.90 -1.68 0.20
C HIS A 41 1.13 -2.91 0.69
N HIS A 42 1.06 -3.08 2.01
CA HIS A 42 0.30 -4.14 2.69
C HIS A 42 -1.21 -4.17 2.41
N CYS A 43 -1.78 -3.11 1.82
CA CYS A 43 -3.17 -3.03 1.36
C CYS A 43 -3.33 -3.24 -0.15
N GLU A 44 -2.31 -3.81 -0.79
CA GLU A 44 -2.28 -4.13 -2.21
C GLU A 44 -1.51 -5.43 -2.45
N GLY A 45 -1.98 -6.28 -3.35
CA GLY A 45 -1.24 -7.46 -3.78
C GLY A 45 -2.11 -8.63 -4.20
N ARG A 46 -1.46 -9.77 -4.46
CA ARG A 46 -2.12 -11.06 -4.65
C ARG A 46 -2.80 -11.48 -3.36
N VAL A 47 -4.04 -11.93 -3.46
CA VAL A 47 -4.82 -12.43 -2.33
C VAL A 47 -4.35 -13.84 -1.98
N GLU A 48 -3.87 -14.01 -0.76
CA GLU A 48 -3.59 -15.32 -0.18
C GLU A 48 -4.45 -15.55 1.06
N VAL A 49 -4.98 -16.75 1.17
CA VAL A 49 -5.83 -17.20 2.28
C VAL A 49 -5.17 -18.38 3.00
N GLN A 50 -5.32 -18.43 4.32
CA GLN A 50 -4.82 -19.54 5.12
C GLN A 50 -5.93 -20.57 5.38
N GLN A 51 -5.70 -21.81 4.97
CA GLN A 51 -6.58 -22.95 5.22
C GLN A 51 -5.80 -24.09 5.88
N ALA A 52 -6.31 -24.60 7.01
CA ALA A 52 -5.68 -25.69 7.77
C ALA A 52 -4.18 -25.49 8.08
N GLY A 53 -3.74 -24.24 8.25
CA GLY A 53 -2.34 -23.88 8.53
C GLY A 53 -1.46 -23.68 7.30
N GLU A 54 -1.96 -23.96 6.09
CA GLU A 54 -1.26 -23.73 4.82
C GLU A 54 -1.75 -22.43 4.16
N TRP A 55 -0.86 -21.70 3.50
CA TRP A 55 -1.22 -20.52 2.69
C TRP A 55 -1.41 -20.94 1.24
N GLY A 56 -2.45 -20.41 0.61
CA GLY A 56 -2.79 -20.64 -0.78
C GLY A 56 -3.44 -19.42 -1.41
N THR A 57 -3.62 -19.44 -2.72
CA THR A 57 -4.15 -18.31 -3.48
C THR A 57 -5.64 -18.45 -3.75
N VAL A 58 -6.20 -17.42 -4.36
CA VAL A 58 -7.58 -17.33 -4.82
C VAL A 58 -7.56 -17.18 -6.33
N CYS A 59 -8.39 -17.92 -7.05
CA CYS A 59 -8.51 -17.75 -8.49
C CYS A 59 -9.31 -16.48 -8.85
N ASP A 60 -8.96 -15.86 -9.98
CA ASP A 60 -9.61 -14.68 -10.52
C ASP A 60 -10.89 -14.96 -11.34
N ASP A 61 -11.23 -16.24 -11.56
CA ASP A 61 -12.52 -16.66 -12.09
C ASP A 61 -13.65 -16.18 -11.18
N GLY A 62 -14.55 -15.38 -11.75
CA GLY A 62 -15.64 -14.74 -11.02
C GLY A 62 -15.21 -13.59 -10.11
N TRP A 63 -13.90 -13.32 -9.97
CA TRP A 63 -13.36 -12.35 -9.02
C TRP A 63 -13.72 -10.91 -9.40
N ASP A 64 -14.48 -10.26 -8.54
CA ASP A 64 -14.98 -8.92 -8.75
C ASP A 64 -14.65 -7.94 -7.60
N LYS A 65 -15.15 -6.70 -7.71
CA LYS A 65 -14.91 -5.67 -6.70
C LYS A 65 -15.56 -5.98 -5.35
N ASN A 66 -16.63 -6.76 -5.29
CA ASN A 66 -17.26 -7.18 -4.04
C ASN A 66 -16.36 -8.17 -3.31
N ASP A 67 -15.76 -9.13 -4.02
CA ASP A 67 -14.80 -10.07 -3.40
C ASP A 67 -13.57 -9.34 -2.86
N ALA A 68 -12.99 -8.45 -3.68
CA ALA A 68 -11.88 -7.60 -3.24
C ALA A 68 -12.27 -6.64 -2.10
N ALA A 69 -13.53 -6.19 -2.02
CA ALA A 69 -14.02 -5.37 -0.91
C ALA A 69 -14.05 -6.13 0.42
N VAL A 70 -14.39 -7.42 0.39
CA VAL A 70 -14.31 -8.28 1.57
C VAL A 70 -12.87 -8.37 2.06
N VAL A 71 -11.90 -8.57 1.15
CA VAL A 71 -10.47 -8.58 1.49
C VAL A 71 -10.02 -7.26 2.12
N CYS A 72 -10.35 -6.14 1.48
CA CYS A 72 -9.98 -4.82 1.98
C CYS A 72 -10.57 -4.54 3.37
N ARG A 73 -11.82 -4.97 3.61
CA ARG A 73 -12.46 -4.86 4.92
C ARG A 73 -11.82 -5.77 5.96
N GLU A 74 -11.59 -7.04 5.63
CA GLU A 74 -11.00 -8.04 6.52
C GLU A 74 -9.59 -7.61 6.99
N LEU A 75 -8.83 -6.95 6.12
CA LEU A 75 -7.51 -6.39 6.43
C LEU A 75 -7.53 -5.01 7.10
N GLY A 76 -8.69 -4.36 7.20
CA GLY A 76 -8.79 -2.99 7.70
C GLY A 76 -8.18 -1.94 6.76
N CYS A 77 -8.08 -2.25 5.47
CA CYS A 77 -7.44 -1.47 4.42
C CYS A 77 -8.34 -0.43 3.74
N GLY A 78 -9.51 -0.12 4.31
CA GLY A 78 -10.44 0.85 3.76
C GLY A 78 -11.30 0.30 2.62
N ALA A 79 -11.76 1.17 1.72
CA ALA A 79 -12.62 0.79 0.61
C ALA A 79 -11.83 0.07 -0.50
N VAL A 80 -12.50 -0.68 -1.37
CA VAL A 80 -11.85 -1.28 -2.54
C VAL A 80 -11.61 -0.22 -3.62
N LYS A 81 -10.41 -0.21 -4.20
CA LYS A 81 -10.09 0.59 -5.41
C LYS A 81 -10.26 -0.27 -6.66
N ARG A 82 -9.62 -1.44 -6.68
CA ARG A 82 -9.62 -2.37 -7.83
C ARG A 82 -9.60 -3.84 -7.36
N ALA A 83 -10.33 -4.68 -8.08
CA ALA A 83 -10.10 -6.11 -8.14
C ALA A 83 -9.12 -6.39 -9.27
N ILE A 84 -8.17 -7.29 -9.05
CA ILE A 84 -7.09 -7.60 -9.97
C ILE A 84 -7.22 -9.05 -10.41
N SER A 85 -7.15 -9.25 -11.72
CA SER A 85 -7.17 -10.55 -12.38
C SER A 85 -5.81 -10.78 -13.05
N GLY A 86 -5.34 -12.02 -13.01
CA GLY A 86 -4.13 -12.50 -13.65
C GLY A 86 -2.83 -12.30 -12.86
N THR A 87 -1.71 -12.42 -13.55
CA THR A 87 -0.34 -12.46 -12.98
C THR A 87 0.23 -11.15 -12.46
N VAL A 88 -0.61 -10.18 -12.08
CA VAL A 88 -0.18 -8.81 -11.77
C VAL A 88 0.87 -8.74 -10.68
N TYR A 89 0.69 -9.47 -9.59
CA TYR A 89 1.64 -9.51 -8.48
C TYR A 89 2.59 -10.72 -8.57
N GLY A 90 2.78 -11.20 -9.81
CA GLY A 90 3.53 -12.39 -10.16
C GLY A 90 2.76 -13.68 -9.84
N PRO A 91 2.78 -14.68 -10.73
CA PRO A 91 2.31 -16.01 -10.37
C PRO A 91 3.30 -16.60 -9.35
N LEU A 92 2.81 -17.41 -8.42
CA LEU A 92 3.71 -18.21 -7.61
C LEU A 92 4.46 -19.18 -8.54
N THR A 93 5.78 -19.03 -8.65
CA THR A 93 6.64 -19.93 -9.45
C THR A 93 6.83 -21.31 -8.81
N GLN A 94 6.28 -21.50 -7.61
CA GLN A 94 6.35 -22.76 -6.88
C GLN A 94 5.03 -23.51 -7.06
N GLU A 95 5.06 -24.58 -7.85
CA GLU A 95 3.94 -25.51 -8.13
C GLU A 95 3.30 -26.18 -6.90
N ASN A 96 3.79 -25.90 -5.69
CA ASN A 96 3.36 -26.56 -4.45
C ASN A 96 2.32 -25.76 -3.65
N GLN A 97 2.06 -24.51 -4.00
CA GLN A 97 1.08 -23.71 -3.29
C GLN A 97 -0.32 -23.98 -3.88
N LYS A 98 -1.33 -24.17 -3.03
CA LYS A 98 -2.68 -24.54 -3.48
C LYS A 98 -3.48 -23.29 -3.85
N ILE A 99 -4.30 -23.38 -4.88
CA ILE A 99 -5.42 -22.47 -5.09
C ILE A 99 -6.56 -22.97 -4.20
N PHE A 100 -6.95 -22.20 -3.19
CA PHE A 100 -7.92 -22.65 -2.18
C PHE A 100 -9.36 -22.27 -2.51
N PHE A 101 -9.54 -21.13 -3.16
CA PHE A 101 -10.85 -20.60 -3.54
C PHE A 101 -10.87 -20.33 -5.04
N GLN A 102 -12.01 -20.62 -5.65
CA GLN A 102 -12.33 -20.30 -7.04
C GLN A 102 -13.82 -19.93 -7.10
N GLU A 103 -14.21 -19.09 -8.06
CA GLU A 103 -15.60 -18.69 -8.29
C GLU A 103 -16.26 -18.14 -7.01
N LEU A 104 -15.53 -17.24 -6.32
CA LEU A 104 -16.06 -16.54 -5.16
C LEU A 104 -17.17 -15.58 -5.61
N LYS A 105 -18.28 -15.60 -4.88
CA LYS A 105 -19.46 -14.78 -5.15
C LYS A 105 -19.84 -14.01 -3.90
N CYS A 106 -18.94 -13.18 -3.41
CA CYS A 106 -19.22 -12.30 -2.29
C CYS A 106 -20.27 -11.25 -2.71
N ASN A 107 -21.19 -10.92 -1.80
CA ASN A 107 -22.07 -9.76 -1.96
C ASN A 107 -21.40 -8.44 -1.54
N GLY A 108 -20.22 -8.52 -0.92
CA GLY A 108 -19.40 -7.39 -0.54
C GLY A 108 -19.65 -6.90 0.89
N MET A 109 -20.47 -7.59 1.69
CA MET A 109 -20.76 -7.26 3.11
C MET A 109 -20.20 -8.28 4.11
N GLU A 110 -19.60 -9.37 3.64
CA GLU A 110 -19.00 -10.43 4.45
C GLU A 110 -17.83 -9.92 5.31
N GLU A 111 -17.67 -10.42 6.53
CA GLU A 111 -16.53 -10.04 7.38
C GLU A 111 -15.23 -10.74 6.99
N SER A 112 -15.32 -11.87 6.30
CA SER A 112 -14.18 -12.64 5.81
C SER A 112 -14.50 -13.37 4.52
N LEU A 113 -13.49 -13.55 3.66
CA LEU A 113 -13.64 -14.31 2.41
C LEU A 113 -14.18 -15.73 2.62
N SER A 114 -13.96 -16.34 3.79
CA SER A 114 -14.48 -17.69 4.08
C SER A 114 -16.00 -17.77 4.16
N GLN A 115 -16.68 -16.62 4.24
CA GLN A 115 -18.15 -16.53 4.34
C GLN A 115 -18.82 -16.43 2.96
N CYS A 116 -18.05 -16.17 1.90
CA CYS A 116 -18.60 -16.03 0.56
C CYS A 116 -19.01 -17.37 -0.02
N GLU A 117 -20.06 -17.36 -0.86
CA GLU A 117 -20.42 -18.52 -1.66
C GLU A 117 -19.31 -18.81 -2.66
N ARG A 118 -19.05 -20.11 -2.90
CA ARG A 118 -18.00 -20.59 -3.80
C ARG A 118 -18.39 -21.92 -4.42
N GLU A 119 -17.80 -22.22 -5.58
CA GLU A 119 -17.97 -23.51 -6.25
C GLU A 119 -16.71 -24.38 -6.08
N ASP A 120 -16.89 -25.69 -5.92
CA ASP A 120 -15.80 -26.66 -5.72
C ASP A 120 -15.31 -27.25 -7.07
N PHE A 121 -15.18 -26.41 -8.10
CA PHE A 121 -14.59 -26.78 -9.38
C PHE A 121 -13.24 -26.08 -9.51
N PHE A 122 -12.17 -26.85 -9.78
CA PHE A 122 -10.79 -26.36 -9.80
C PHE A 122 -10.17 -26.60 -11.17
N ASP A 123 -10.15 -25.58 -12.03
CA ASP A 123 -9.44 -25.58 -13.32
C ASP A 123 -8.45 -24.42 -13.48
N CYS A 124 -8.31 -23.56 -12.47
CA CYS A 124 -7.34 -22.47 -12.49
C CYS A 124 -5.89 -22.91 -12.35
N THR A 125 -5.00 -22.04 -12.85
CA THR A 125 -3.56 -22.07 -12.65
C THR A 125 -3.09 -20.83 -11.87
N HIS A 126 -1.82 -20.76 -11.46
CA HIS A 126 -1.29 -19.55 -10.83
C HIS A 126 -1.16 -18.36 -11.80
N GLU A 127 -1.42 -18.55 -13.10
CA GLU A 127 -1.58 -17.44 -14.03
C GLU A 127 -2.88 -16.64 -13.77
N GLU A 128 -3.78 -17.21 -12.98
CA GLU A 128 -5.12 -16.71 -12.65
C GLU A 128 -5.24 -16.35 -11.17
N ASP A 129 -4.12 -16.08 -10.48
CA ASP A 129 -4.18 -15.68 -9.07
C ASP A 129 -4.79 -14.26 -8.91
N ALA A 130 -5.89 -14.18 -8.19
CA ALA A 130 -6.59 -12.94 -7.89
C ALA A 130 -5.76 -11.99 -7.00
N GLY A 131 -5.94 -10.69 -7.21
CA GLY A 131 -5.38 -9.62 -6.38
C GLY A 131 -6.42 -8.58 -5.94
N ALA A 132 -6.05 -7.76 -4.96
CA ALA A 132 -6.85 -6.64 -4.51
C ALA A 132 -5.99 -5.38 -4.32
N VAL A 133 -6.55 -4.24 -4.71
CA VAL A 133 -6.02 -2.91 -4.41
C VAL A 133 -7.05 -2.18 -3.56
N CYS A 134 -6.70 -1.84 -2.32
CA CYS A 134 -7.56 -1.10 -1.42
C CYS A 134 -7.23 0.40 -1.43
N GLU A 135 -8.15 1.21 -0.93
CA GLU A 135 -7.98 2.63 -0.70
C GLU A 135 -7.11 2.81 0.54
N PHE A 136 -5.80 2.84 0.33
CA PHE A 136 -4.87 3.20 1.38
C PHE A 136 -4.87 4.72 1.58
N PRO A 137 -5.32 5.24 2.73
CA PRO A 137 -5.40 6.68 2.92
C PRO A 137 -3.98 7.26 3.02
N GLU A 138 -3.61 8.11 2.06
CA GLU A 138 -2.43 8.98 2.14
C GLU A 138 -2.58 9.98 3.30
N ASN A 139 -2.35 9.50 4.51
CA ASN A 139 -2.54 10.24 5.75
C ASN A 139 -1.21 10.50 6.47
N VAL A 140 -0.09 10.10 5.88
CA VAL A 140 1.28 10.41 6.29
C VAL A 140 2.08 10.81 5.05
N ARG A 141 2.98 11.79 5.17
CA ARG A 141 3.94 12.15 4.11
C ARG A 141 5.24 12.69 4.70
N LEU A 142 6.31 12.61 3.92
CA LEU A 142 7.58 13.29 4.20
C LEU A 142 7.71 14.53 3.30
N VAL A 143 8.05 15.67 3.90
CA VAL A 143 8.05 16.98 3.24
C VAL A 143 9.39 17.69 3.42
N ASP A 144 9.80 18.45 2.40
CA ASP A 144 11.00 19.28 2.37
C ASP A 144 12.32 18.52 2.64
N GLY A 145 12.34 17.23 2.34
CA GLY A 145 13.57 16.43 2.30
C GLY A 145 14.22 16.41 0.93
N PRO A 146 15.53 16.11 0.87
CA PRO A 146 16.27 16.05 -0.38
C PRO A 146 15.90 14.84 -1.25
N LYS A 147 15.22 13.83 -0.67
CA LYS A 147 14.74 12.61 -1.32
C LYS A 147 13.32 12.30 -0.85
N ARG A 148 12.56 11.48 -1.61
CA ARG A 148 11.17 11.11 -1.28
C ARG A 148 11.02 10.47 0.12
N CYS A 149 12.02 9.68 0.53
CA CYS A 149 12.03 8.91 1.77
C CYS A 149 12.73 9.63 2.93
N GLN A 150 12.86 10.95 2.82
CA GLN A 150 13.47 11.80 3.83
C GLN A 150 12.62 13.05 3.98
N GLY A 151 12.44 13.54 5.20
CA GLY A 151 11.75 14.81 5.39
C GLY A 151 11.08 14.98 6.74
N ARG A 152 10.43 16.13 6.87
CA ARG A 152 9.50 16.43 7.95
C ARG A 152 8.27 15.54 7.84
N VAL A 153 7.87 14.92 8.94
CA VAL A 153 6.65 14.10 8.99
C VAL A 153 5.44 15.00 9.10
N GLU A 154 4.52 14.86 8.15
CA GLU A 154 3.18 15.44 8.22
C GLU A 154 2.13 14.34 8.20
N VAL A 155 1.04 14.57 8.93
CA VAL A 155 -0.11 13.67 9.01
C VAL A 155 -1.38 14.41 8.60
N LYS A 156 -2.31 13.68 7.99
CA LYS A 156 -3.62 14.21 7.61
C LYS A 156 -4.64 13.82 8.67
N HIS A 157 -5.33 14.81 9.22
CA HIS A 157 -6.43 14.63 10.17
C HIS A 157 -7.59 15.55 9.80
N GLN A 158 -8.82 15.01 9.79
CA GLN A 158 -10.02 15.76 9.40
C GLN A 158 -9.87 16.50 8.05
N GLY A 159 -9.17 15.88 7.09
CA GLY A 159 -8.93 16.45 5.76
C GLY A 159 -7.80 17.49 5.68
N GLN A 160 -7.18 17.88 6.79
CA GLN A 160 -6.12 18.88 6.84
C GLN A 160 -4.76 18.26 7.19
N TRP A 161 -3.72 18.73 6.51
CA TRP A 161 -2.34 18.37 6.83
C TRP A 161 -1.82 19.18 8.01
N GLY A 162 -0.95 18.56 8.79
CA GLY A 162 -0.24 19.21 9.88
C GLY A 162 0.92 18.36 10.34
N THR A 163 1.78 18.99 11.13
CA THR A 163 3.08 18.45 11.53
C THR A 163 2.97 17.54 12.75
N VAL A 164 4.06 16.82 13.03
CA VAL A 164 4.19 15.94 14.19
C VAL A 164 5.26 16.46 15.12
N CYS A 165 4.95 16.56 16.41
CA CYS A 165 5.91 17.01 17.42
C CYS A 165 6.89 15.90 17.84
N LYS A 166 8.17 16.25 17.98
CA LYS A 166 9.25 15.35 18.40
C LYS A 166 9.13 14.89 19.85
N ALA A 167 8.47 15.67 20.70
CA ALA A 167 8.23 15.30 22.09
C ALA A 167 7.41 14.00 22.20
N GLY A 168 8.05 12.95 22.70
CA GLY A 168 7.46 11.61 22.80
C GLY A 168 7.41 10.81 21.49
N TRP A 169 8.08 11.28 20.43
CA TRP A 169 8.31 10.51 19.21
C TRP A 169 9.44 9.49 19.40
N SER A 170 9.17 8.22 19.09
CA SER A 170 10.13 7.13 19.19
C SER A 170 10.73 6.73 17.84
N PHE A 171 11.89 6.07 17.86
CA PHE A 171 12.43 5.43 16.66
C PHE A 171 11.50 4.33 16.11
N ALA A 172 10.70 3.70 16.99
CA ALA A 172 9.67 2.74 16.58
C ALA A 172 8.56 3.41 15.75
N ALA A 173 8.18 4.65 16.05
CA ALA A 173 7.26 5.42 15.21
C ALA A 173 7.85 5.74 13.83
N ALA A 174 9.16 6.04 13.77
CA ALA A 174 9.84 6.20 12.47
C ALA A 174 9.83 4.90 11.65
N LYS A 175 9.94 3.72 12.28
CA LYS A 175 9.79 2.43 11.57
C LYS A 175 8.39 2.26 10.98
N VAL A 176 7.36 2.65 11.73
CA VAL A 176 5.97 2.63 11.23
C VAL A 176 5.84 3.55 10.02
N VAL A 177 6.32 4.81 10.11
CA VAL A 177 6.30 5.75 8.98
C VAL A 177 7.05 5.20 7.76
N CYS A 178 8.29 4.75 7.92
CA CYS A 178 9.07 4.25 6.78
C CYS A 178 8.42 3.03 6.13
N ARG A 179 7.78 2.14 6.91
CA ARG A 179 7.04 1.01 6.36
C ARG A 179 5.73 1.45 5.69
N GLN A 180 5.01 2.38 6.31
CA GLN A 180 3.74 2.91 5.80
C GLN A 180 3.93 3.65 4.47
N LEU A 181 5.10 4.26 4.26
CA LEU A 181 5.49 4.95 3.03
C LEU A 181 6.37 4.08 2.10
N GLU A 182 6.56 2.80 2.42
CA GLU A 182 7.39 1.86 1.65
C GLU A 182 8.85 2.29 1.42
N CYS A 183 9.31 3.20 2.27
CA CYS A 183 10.67 3.72 2.23
C CYS A 183 11.70 2.77 2.85
N GLY A 184 11.35 1.50 3.03
CA GLY A 184 12.19 0.47 3.64
C GLY A 184 12.42 0.70 5.13
N ARG A 185 13.66 0.53 5.58
CA ARG A 185 14.02 0.61 7.00
C ARG A 185 14.20 2.06 7.43
N ALA A 186 13.73 2.38 8.64
CA ALA A 186 14.07 3.65 9.29
C ALA A 186 15.57 3.70 9.60
N ILE A 187 16.23 4.78 9.18
CA ILE A 187 17.65 5.02 9.41
C ILE A 187 17.83 6.09 10.49
N LEU A 188 17.06 7.17 10.42
CA LEU A 188 17.21 8.32 11.30
C LEU A 188 15.86 8.86 11.74
N THR A 189 15.80 9.34 12.98
CA THR A 189 14.80 10.32 13.39
C THR A 189 15.44 11.39 14.27
N ARG A 190 15.05 12.64 14.08
CA ARG A 190 15.56 13.78 14.83
C ARG A 190 14.50 14.87 14.98
N LYS A 191 14.77 15.83 15.86
CA LYS A 191 14.05 17.11 15.87
C LYS A 191 14.34 17.79 14.52
N CYS A 192 13.33 17.93 13.68
CA CYS A 192 13.26 18.85 12.55
C CYS A 192 13.30 20.27 13.15
N CYS A 193 13.77 21.34 12.52
CA CYS A 193 14.36 21.60 11.23
C CYS A 193 15.09 22.95 11.33
N ASN A 194 15.76 23.41 10.27
CA ASN A 194 16.13 24.83 10.18
C ASN A 194 14.90 25.67 9.76
N LYS A 195 15.02 27.01 9.74
CA LYS A 195 13.91 27.90 9.34
C LYS A 195 13.31 27.59 7.95
N ALA A 196 14.07 26.95 7.06
CA ALA A 196 13.60 26.62 5.70
C ALA A 196 12.77 25.32 5.65
N THR A 197 12.90 24.46 6.66
CA THR A 197 12.31 23.11 6.66
C THR A 197 11.35 22.87 7.84
N GLN A 198 11.16 23.85 8.72
CA GLN A 198 10.10 23.79 9.74
C GLN A 198 8.73 23.89 9.06
N GLY A 199 7.73 23.18 9.58
CA GLY A 199 6.38 23.28 9.04
C GLY A 199 5.68 24.58 9.44
N GLN A 200 4.42 24.67 9.05
CA GLN A 200 3.53 25.77 9.38
C GLN A 200 2.14 25.25 9.74
N GLY A 201 1.34 26.09 10.40
CA GLY A 201 -0.05 25.78 10.69
C GLY A 201 -0.21 24.85 11.90
N LEU A 202 -0.92 23.73 11.69
CA LEU A 202 -1.30 22.82 12.78
C LEU A 202 -0.15 21.86 13.11
N ILE A 203 -0.02 21.56 14.40
CA ILE A 203 0.76 20.44 14.91
C ILE A 203 -0.27 19.41 15.40
N TRP A 204 -0.52 18.38 14.60
CA TRP A 204 -1.61 17.44 14.84
C TRP A 204 -1.28 16.45 15.95
N LEU A 205 -0.10 15.84 15.85
CA LEU A 205 0.23 14.64 16.60
C LEU A 205 1.39 14.91 17.57
N ARG A 206 1.25 14.40 18.79
CA ARG A 206 2.29 14.41 19.82
C ARG A 206 2.29 13.07 20.55
N LYS A 207 3.46 12.64 21.04
CA LYS A 207 3.65 11.39 21.77
C LYS A 207 3.19 10.15 20.99
N ALA A 208 3.50 10.05 19.70
CA ALA A 208 3.30 8.82 18.95
C ALA A 208 4.22 7.72 19.52
N SER A 209 3.69 6.93 20.44
CA SER A 209 4.41 5.92 21.21
C SER A 209 4.18 4.54 20.60
N CYS A 210 4.60 4.38 19.35
CA CYS A 210 4.48 3.13 18.63
C CYS A 210 5.34 2.03 19.28
N SER A 211 4.85 0.80 19.27
CA SER A 211 5.61 -0.43 19.50
C SER A 211 6.53 -0.77 18.31
N GLY A 212 6.21 -0.24 17.12
CA GLY A 212 6.91 -0.51 15.86
C GLY A 212 6.26 -1.62 15.04
N LYS A 213 5.14 -2.19 15.50
CA LYS A 213 4.39 -3.22 14.79
C LYS A 213 3.13 -2.67 14.13
N GLU A 214 2.70 -1.47 14.50
CA GLU A 214 1.51 -0.79 14.01
C GLU A 214 1.58 -0.59 12.50
N ILE A 215 0.49 -0.91 11.82
CA ILE A 215 0.40 -0.79 10.36
C ILE A 215 0.45 0.69 9.96
N ASN A 216 -0.34 1.52 10.64
CA ASN A 216 -0.38 2.96 10.42
C ASN A 216 0.12 3.74 11.63
N LEU A 217 0.67 4.94 11.39
CA LEU A 217 1.09 5.83 12.45
C LEU A 217 -0.07 6.25 13.36
N GLN A 218 -1.28 6.32 12.81
CA GLN A 218 -2.52 6.68 13.52
C GLN A 218 -2.96 5.60 14.51
N ASP A 219 -2.52 4.36 14.33
CA ASP A 219 -2.82 3.23 15.24
C ASP A 219 -1.92 3.24 16.48
N CYS A 220 -0.86 4.06 16.46
CA CYS A 220 0.02 4.19 17.60
C CYS A 220 -0.66 4.90 18.75
N PRO A 221 -0.45 4.44 20.01
CA PRO A 221 -0.87 5.20 21.18
C PRO A 221 -0.33 6.63 21.10
N SER A 222 -1.23 7.61 21.05
CA SER A 222 -0.91 9.03 20.91
C SER A 222 -1.52 9.86 22.02
N GLY A 223 -1.03 11.09 22.19
CA GLY A 223 -1.76 12.10 22.96
C GLY A 223 -3.06 12.50 22.27
N VAL A 224 -3.88 13.29 22.96
CA VAL A 224 -5.04 13.97 22.35
C VAL A 224 -4.54 14.84 21.20
N TRP A 225 -5.15 14.66 20.02
CA TRP A 225 -4.85 15.41 18.81
C TRP A 225 -5.10 16.92 19.05
N GLU A 226 -4.35 17.79 18.37
CA GLU A 226 -4.35 19.26 18.52
C GLU A 226 -3.83 19.80 19.87
N LYS A 227 -3.88 19.01 20.94
CA LYS A 227 -3.42 19.44 22.26
C LYS A 227 -1.93 19.16 22.45
N ASN A 228 -1.12 20.08 21.93
CA ASN A 228 0.33 20.07 22.10
C ASN A 228 0.83 21.43 22.63
N ASN A 229 2.03 21.42 23.19
CA ASN A 229 2.74 22.62 23.64
C ASN A 229 4.02 22.83 22.82
N CYS A 230 4.05 22.26 21.61
CA CYS A 230 5.21 22.28 20.76
C CYS A 230 5.14 23.48 19.83
N THR A 231 6.30 23.90 19.35
CA THR A 231 6.45 24.86 18.25
C THR A 231 7.05 24.15 17.05
N HIS A 232 6.99 24.74 15.85
CA HIS A 232 7.47 24.09 14.63
C HIS A 232 8.99 23.85 14.57
N ASP A 233 9.77 24.50 15.45
CA ASP A 233 11.16 24.12 15.64
C ASP A 233 11.29 22.72 16.26
N GLU A 234 10.21 22.15 16.82
CA GLU A 234 10.11 20.82 17.42
C GLU A 234 9.42 19.77 16.54
N ASP A 235 9.22 20.05 15.25
CA ASP A 235 8.67 19.06 14.32
C ASP A 235 9.56 17.80 14.26
N VAL A 236 9.04 16.71 13.73
CA VAL A 236 9.79 15.45 13.53
C VAL A 236 10.36 15.38 12.13
N TRP A 237 11.63 14.99 12.04
CA TRP A 237 12.26 14.53 10.81
C TRP A 237 12.46 13.02 10.83
N VAL A 238 12.23 12.37 9.70
CA VAL A 238 12.50 10.95 9.45
C VAL A 238 13.32 10.77 8.17
N GLU A 239 14.28 9.86 8.22
CA GLU A 239 15.01 9.37 7.04
C GLU A 239 14.94 7.85 7.02
N CYS A 240 14.64 7.33 5.84
CA CYS A 240 14.58 5.89 5.57
C CYS A 240 15.61 5.51 4.50
N GLU A 241 15.79 4.21 4.27
CA GLU A 241 16.76 3.66 3.33
C GLU A 241 16.45 3.96 1.86
N ASP A 242 15.17 4.04 1.50
CA ASP A 242 14.68 4.18 0.12
C ASP A 242 15.15 3.03 -0.80
N PRO A 243 14.35 1.97 -0.97
CA PRO A 243 14.70 0.89 -1.89
C PRO A 243 14.51 1.25 -3.37
N PHE A 244 13.95 2.43 -3.67
CA PHE A 244 13.68 2.89 -5.03
C PHE A 244 14.67 3.99 -5.43
N GLU A 245 15.65 3.62 -6.25
CA GLU A 245 16.68 4.51 -6.75
C GLU A 245 16.60 4.65 -8.27
N LEU A 246 17.05 5.80 -8.77
CA LEU A 246 17.19 6.07 -10.19
C LEU A 246 18.67 6.21 -10.54
N GLN A 247 19.03 5.78 -11.74
CA GLN A 247 20.33 6.12 -12.33
C GLN A 247 20.18 6.39 -13.83
N LEU A 248 21.10 7.19 -14.36
CA LEU A 248 21.23 7.45 -15.79
C LEU A 248 22.52 6.80 -16.29
N VAL A 249 22.39 5.87 -17.24
CA VAL A 249 23.49 5.02 -17.72
C VAL A 249 23.87 5.36 -19.15
N GLY A 250 25.17 5.37 -19.44
CA GLY A 250 25.70 5.49 -20.79
C GLY A 250 25.88 6.92 -21.30
N GLY A 251 25.66 7.94 -20.47
CA GLY A 251 26.03 9.32 -20.77
C GLY A 251 27.35 9.76 -20.13
N ASP A 252 27.75 10.99 -20.45
CA ASP A 252 29.03 11.57 -20.00
C ASP A 252 28.98 12.10 -18.56
N SER A 253 27.80 12.08 -17.91
CA SER A 253 27.59 12.53 -16.54
C SER A 253 26.49 11.72 -15.84
N ARG A 254 26.34 11.92 -14.52
CA ARG A 254 25.24 11.34 -13.73
C ARG A 254 23.86 11.88 -14.09
N CYS A 255 23.80 12.93 -14.92
CA CYS A 255 22.58 13.67 -15.27
C CYS A 255 22.17 13.47 -16.74
N ALA A 256 22.78 12.51 -17.44
CA ALA A 256 22.42 12.16 -18.81
C ALA A 256 22.59 10.66 -19.05
N GLY A 257 21.59 10.00 -19.63
CA GLY A 257 21.68 8.57 -19.92
C GLY A 257 20.35 7.88 -20.11
N ARG A 258 20.41 6.58 -20.42
CA ARG A 258 19.26 5.67 -20.32
C ARG A 258 18.81 5.61 -18.87
N LEU A 259 17.50 5.71 -18.65
CA LEU A 259 16.90 5.64 -17.33
C LEU A 259 16.82 4.19 -16.85
N GLU A 260 17.40 3.94 -15.69
CA GLU A 260 17.25 2.68 -14.97
C GLU A 260 16.71 2.95 -13.57
N VAL A 261 15.85 2.05 -13.10
CA VAL A 261 15.21 2.11 -11.79
C VAL A 261 15.54 0.86 -10.99
N LEU A 262 15.81 1.03 -9.70
CA LEU A 262 16.02 -0.06 -8.77
C LEU A 262 14.68 -0.46 -8.16
N HIS A 263 14.22 -1.67 -8.46
CA HIS A 263 13.02 -2.23 -7.85
C HIS A 263 13.33 -3.63 -7.32
N LYS A 264 12.91 -3.93 -6.08
CA LYS A 264 13.18 -5.23 -5.40
C LYS A 264 14.65 -5.67 -5.42
N GLY A 265 15.58 -4.70 -5.42
CA GLY A 265 17.03 -4.96 -5.39
C GLY A 265 17.66 -5.25 -6.75
N GLU A 266 16.90 -5.16 -7.83
CA GLU A 266 17.37 -5.37 -9.20
C GLU A 266 17.15 -4.12 -10.06
N TRP A 267 18.18 -3.75 -10.83
CA TRP A 267 18.08 -2.66 -11.80
C TRP A 267 17.34 -3.13 -13.05
N GLY A 268 16.47 -2.27 -13.57
CA GLY A 268 15.76 -2.48 -14.84
C GLY A 268 15.42 -1.16 -15.51
N THR A 269 14.92 -1.23 -16.74
CA THR A 269 14.66 -0.05 -17.58
C THR A 269 13.20 0.39 -17.53
N VAL A 270 12.89 1.50 -18.21
CA VAL A 270 11.55 2.09 -18.30
C VAL A 270 11.16 2.20 -19.77
N CYS A 271 9.94 1.79 -20.12
CA CYS A 271 9.41 1.93 -21.48
C CYS A 271 8.99 3.37 -21.80
N ASP A 272 9.12 3.77 -23.07
CA ASP A 272 8.76 5.10 -23.55
C ASP A 272 7.27 5.27 -23.89
N ASP A 273 6.47 4.20 -23.82
CA ASP A 273 5.01 4.27 -23.89
C ASP A 273 4.46 5.13 -22.73
N GLY A 274 3.64 6.12 -23.08
CA GLY A 274 3.09 7.10 -22.14
C GLY A 274 4.08 8.17 -21.65
N TRP A 275 5.39 8.05 -21.96
CA TRP A 275 6.42 8.93 -21.43
C TRP A 275 6.30 10.37 -21.96
N GLY A 276 6.22 11.34 -21.05
CA GLY A 276 6.09 12.77 -21.32
C GLY A 276 7.25 13.63 -20.79
N GLU A 277 7.25 14.92 -21.13
CA GLU A 277 8.25 15.88 -20.64
C GLU A 277 8.14 16.09 -19.12
N GLU A 278 6.94 15.95 -18.57
CA GLU A 278 6.66 16.00 -17.14
C GLU A 278 7.41 14.90 -16.39
N ALA A 279 7.51 13.69 -16.98
CA ALA A 279 8.26 12.57 -16.41
C ALA A 279 9.78 12.83 -16.45
N ASP A 280 10.30 13.45 -17.52
CA ASP A 280 11.70 13.87 -17.57
C ASP A 280 12.02 14.83 -16.42
N GLN A 281 11.14 15.80 -16.15
CA GLN A 281 11.33 16.77 -15.06
C GLN A 281 11.29 16.10 -13.68
N VAL A 282 10.39 15.13 -13.47
CA VAL A 282 10.34 14.35 -12.22
C VAL A 282 11.66 13.62 -12.00
N VAL A 283 12.21 12.96 -13.03
CA VAL A 283 13.50 12.26 -12.95
C VAL A 283 14.65 13.22 -12.65
N CYS A 284 14.76 14.33 -13.38
CA CYS A 284 15.84 15.29 -13.18
C CYS A 284 15.82 15.91 -11.77
N ARG A 285 14.62 16.23 -11.27
CA ARG A 285 14.43 16.69 -9.90
C ARG A 285 14.78 15.62 -8.87
N GLN A 286 14.34 14.37 -9.06
CA GLN A 286 14.63 13.26 -8.14
C GLN A 286 16.14 12.95 -8.07
N LEU A 287 16.88 13.12 -9.17
CA LEU A 287 18.34 12.96 -9.22
C LEU A 287 19.13 14.18 -8.71
N GLY A 288 18.48 15.31 -8.45
CA GLY A 288 19.15 16.57 -8.11
C GLY A 288 20.08 17.02 -9.24
N CYS A 289 19.56 17.04 -10.47
CA CYS A 289 20.27 17.32 -11.70
C CYS A 289 19.73 18.56 -12.45
N GLY A 290 18.98 19.44 -11.77
CA GLY A 290 18.39 20.63 -12.38
C GLY A 290 17.16 20.36 -13.25
N GLU A 291 16.95 21.22 -14.25
CA GLU A 291 15.83 21.16 -15.20
C GLU A 291 16.03 20.09 -16.28
N SER A 292 14.94 19.53 -16.82
CA SER A 292 14.99 18.68 -18.01
C SER A 292 15.38 19.46 -19.26
N LEU A 293 16.20 18.85 -20.12
CA LEU A 293 16.59 19.41 -21.42
C LEU A 293 15.82 18.82 -22.61
N SER A 294 14.96 17.82 -22.38
CA SER A 294 14.09 17.15 -23.37
C SER A 294 14.66 17.06 -24.81
N PRO A 295 15.83 16.44 -25.02
CA PRO A 295 16.46 16.41 -26.34
C PRO A 295 15.70 15.47 -27.29
N SER A 296 15.86 15.68 -28.60
CA SER A 296 15.19 14.86 -29.62
C SER A 296 15.38 13.35 -29.41
N ALA A 297 14.38 12.55 -29.81
CA ALA A 297 14.47 11.08 -29.75
C ALA A 297 15.73 10.50 -30.42
N LYS A 298 16.22 11.14 -31.50
CA LYS A 298 17.47 10.75 -32.16
C LYS A 298 18.69 10.89 -31.25
N PHE A 299 18.72 11.91 -30.39
CA PHE A 299 19.77 12.11 -29.41
C PHE A 299 19.70 11.04 -28.31
N ARG A 300 18.49 10.80 -27.77
CA ARG A 300 18.24 9.78 -26.72
C ARG A 300 18.69 8.38 -27.13
N ARG A 301 18.51 7.99 -28.41
CA ARG A 301 18.99 6.70 -28.94
C ARG A 301 20.50 6.45 -28.80
N ARG A 302 21.32 7.47 -28.53
CA ARG A 302 22.78 7.31 -28.34
C ARG A 302 23.14 6.54 -27.07
N PHE A 303 22.29 6.58 -26.06
CA PHE A 303 22.53 5.89 -24.78
C PHE A 303 22.34 4.37 -24.88
N GLY A 304 21.75 3.91 -25.99
CA GLY A 304 21.58 2.50 -26.32
C GLY A 304 20.52 1.79 -25.47
N PRO A 305 20.05 0.62 -25.93
CA PRO A 305 19.10 -0.20 -25.18
C PRO A 305 19.75 -0.73 -23.89
N GLY A 306 18.93 -0.96 -22.87
CA GLY A 306 19.33 -1.69 -21.69
C GLY A 306 19.18 -3.21 -21.86
N ALA A 307 19.14 -3.90 -20.74
CA ALA A 307 18.99 -5.34 -20.66
C ALA A 307 18.30 -5.73 -19.35
N GLY A 308 17.72 -6.93 -19.31
CA GLY A 308 17.09 -7.47 -18.10
C GLY A 308 15.61 -7.09 -18.02
N HIS A 309 15.16 -6.69 -16.85
CA HIS A 309 13.76 -6.32 -16.61
C HIS A 309 13.46 -4.93 -17.20
N ILE A 310 12.27 -4.77 -17.77
CA ILE A 310 11.64 -3.46 -17.98
C ILE A 310 10.64 -3.31 -16.84
N TRP A 311 10.95 -2.43 -15.88
CA TRP A 311 10.20 -2.34 -14.63
C TRP A 311 8.94 -1.49 -14.74
N LEU A 312 8.97 -0.46 -15.58
CA LEU A 312 7.89 0.52 -15.70
C LEU A 312 7.45 0.69 -17.15
N ASP A 313 6.14 0.83 -17.33
CA ASP A 313 5.42 1.01 -18.60
C ASP A 313 4.18 1.90 -18.38
N ASP A 314 3.72 2.56 -19.45
CA ASP A 314 2.69 3.60 -19.46
C ASP A 314 2.90 4.66 -18.36
N VAL A 315 4.14 5.13 -18.18
CA VAL A 315 4.47 6.09 -17.10
C VAL A 315 3.95 7.48 -17.47
N ALA A 316 2.93 7.94 -16.76
CA ALA A 316 2.30 9.23 -16.91
C ALA A 316 2.42 10.06 -15.63
N CYS A 317 3.25 11.10 -15.67
CA CYS A 317 3.44 12.06 -14.60
C CYS A 317 2.65 13.36 -14.86
N SER A 318 2.21 14.02 -13.81
CA SER A 318 1.68 15.39 -13.86
C SER A 318 2.78 16.46 -13.79
N GLY A 319 3.98 16.08 -13.33
CA GLY A 319 5.15 16.95 -13.17
C GLY A 319 5.36 17.42 -11.73
N GLU A 320 4.39 17.19 -10.84
CA GLU A 320 4.43 17.57 -9.43
C GLU A 320 4.94 16.43 -8.51
N GLU A 321 5.07 15.21 -9.05
CA GLU A 321 5.50 14.03 -8.31
C GLU A 321 6.94 14.15 -7.81
N ARG A 322 7.22 13.74 -6.58
CA ARG A 322 8.60 13.81 -6.03
C ARG A 322 9.45 12.62 -6.42
N SER A 323 8.83 11.56 -6.89
CA SER A 323 9.45 10.32 -7.32
C SER A 323 8.75 9.80 -8.55
N LEU A 324 9.48 9.17 -9.47
CA LEU A 324 8.91 8.52 -10.65
C LEU A 324 7.88 7.43 -10.29
N GLU A 325 8.12 6.71 -9.19
CA GLU A 325 7.20 5.69 -8.62
C GLU A 325 5.85 6.26 -8.16
N GLN A 326 5.72 7.58 -8.01
CA GLN A 326 4.42 8.21 -7.69
C GLN A 326 3.59 8.54 -8.93
N CYS A 327 4.19 8.48 -10.12
CA CYS A 327 3.46 8.71 -11.36
C CYS A 327 2.49 7.56 -11.61
N ALA A 328 1.45 7.81 -12.39
CA ALA A 328 0.61 6.70 -12.85
C ALA A 328 1.45 5.80 -13.76
N HIS A 329 1.46 4.51 -13.49
CA HIS A 329 2.16 3.52 -14.31
C HIS A 329 1.43 2.18 -14.24
N ARG A 330 1.76 1.25 -15.15
CA ARG A 330 1.33 -0.15 -15.01
C ARG A 330 2.01 -0.80 -13.81
N PHE A 331 1.52 -1.96 -13.39
CA PHE A 331 2.17 -2.70 -12.33
C PHE A 331 3.61 -3.06 -12.70
N TRP A 332 4.48 -3.12 -11.70
CA TRP A 332 5.89 -3.40 -11.87
C TRP A 332 6.15 -4.64 -12.73
N GLY A 333 6.96 -4.48 -13.77
CA GLY A 333 7.31 -5.56 -14.69
C GLY A 333 6.22 -5.93 -15.70
N GLN A 334 5.05 -5.30 -15.67
CA GLN A 334 4.06 -5.45 -16.74
C GLN A 334 4.34 -4.47 -17.86
N HIS A 335 4.71 -5.01 -19.01
CA HIS A 335 4.94 -4.23 -20.22
C HIS A 335 4.72 -5.09 -21.46
N ASN A 336 4.50 -4.44 -22.60
CA ASN A 336 4.54 -5.06 -23.93
C ASN A 336 5.78 -4.59 -24.75
N CYS A 337 6.65 -3.80 -24.13
CA CYS A 337 7.81 -3.18 -24.77
C CYS A 337 9.02 -4.11 -24.90
N LYS A 338 9.96 -3.71 -25.76
CA LYS A 338 11.31 -4.25 -25.90
C LYS A 338 12.33 -3.17 -25.50
N HIS A 339 13.57 -3.55 -25.22
CA HIS A 339 14.62 -2.57 -24.85
C HIS A 339 14.95 -1.51 -25.92
N ALA A 340 14.44 -1.65 -27.15
CA ALA A 340 14.54 -0.58 -28.14
C ALA A 340 13.68 0.65 -27.79
N GLU A 341 12.71 0.48 -26.90
CA GLU A 341 11.75 1.45 -26.36
C GLU A 341 12.19 1.95 -24.97
N ASP A 342 13.42 1.65 -24.53
CA ASP A 342 13.92 2.15 -23.24
C ASP A 342 14.09 3.68 -23.26
N VAL A 343 13.58 4.32 -22.21
CA VAL A 343 13.66 5.76 -21.99
C VAL A 343 15.10 6.21 -21.70
N ALA A 344 15.43 7.41 -22.18
CA ALA A 344 16.62 8.13 -21.75
C ALA A 344 16.31 9.58 -21.40
N VAL A 345 16.92 10.06 -20.32
CA VAL A 345 16.69 11.39 -19.74
C VAL A 345 18.01 12.19 -19.76
N VAL A 346 17.89 13.50 -19.97
CA VAL A 346 19.02 14.43 -19.97
C VAL A 346 18.61 15.70 -19.25
N CYS A 347 19.40 16.09 -18.27
CA CYS A 347 19.15 17.23 -17.40
C CYS A 347 20.23 18.31 -17.53
N ALA A 348 19.91 19.51 -17.09
CA ALA A 348 20.84 20.62 -16.97
C ALA A 348 21.70 20.43 -15.72
N GLU A 349 22.85 19.76 -15.87
CA GLU A 349 23.90 19.66 -14.84
C GLU A 349 24.12 21.03 -14.17
N GLU A 350 23.64 21.19 -12.92
CA GLU A 350 23.40 22.48 -12.23
C GLU A 350 24.33 23.66 -12.56
#